data_AF-A0A435UL64-F1
#
_entry.id   AF-A0A435UL64-F1
#
_cell.length_a   1.000
_cell.length_b   1.000
_cell.length_c   1.000
_cell.angle_alpha   90.00
_cell.angle_beta   90.00
_cell.angle_gamma   90.00
#
_symmetry.space_group_name_H-M   'P 1'
#
loop_
_entity.id
_entity.type
_entity.pdbx_description
1 polymer ?
#
loop_
_entity_poly.entity_id
_entity_poly.type
_entity_poly.pdbx_seq_one_letter_code
_entity_poly.pdbx_strand_id
1 'polypeptide(L)'
;MREDERISIVKELLFAYVKSPSLRHIRDPYSLIRLAQEIVRRIDRGNSIWRKWDGQREVLLKSALGCWIPVEALRDFINEMPGPQVTATDVSQRLKAFEDEEYFSYPKEELRPGCLALYEKERAEGTELPAIIGLLRDHVEREEERLRVEQEERYKRLREEDRMAREQRLLSGADCRWTPLTKSPHWFCRANGRTYRLSPTKDKMWNLYRVSSVSEEDERALIGKYRGRGDATKVVSQMAYEPEPRW
;
A
#
# COMPACT_ATOMS: atom_id res chain seq x y z
N MET A 1 -6.39 -3.14 23.29
CA MET A 1 -6.88 -1.77 23.05
C MET A 1 -6.77 -1.00 24.37
N ARG A 2 -5.70 -0.23 24.57
CA ARG A 2 -5.64 0.73 25.69
C ARG A 2 -6.56 1.88 25.32
N GLU A 3 -7.45 2.30 26.22
CA GLU A 3 -8.06 3.63 26.11
C GLU A 3 -6.92 4.63 25.85
N ASP A 4 -7.06 5.42 24.80
CA ASP A 4 -6.05 6.37 24.34
C ASP A 4 -5.69 7.28 25.51
N GLU A 5 -4.44 7.20 25.98
CA GLU A 5 -3.95 7.92 27.17
C GLU A 5 -4.23 9.43 27.06
N ARG A 6 -4.23 9.94 25.83
CA ARG A 6 -4.63 11.30 25.46
C ARG A 6 -6.09 11.60 25.83
N ILE A 7 -7.00 10.68 25.54
CA ILE A 7 -8.43 10.80 25.88
C ILE A 7 -8.61 10.79 27.41
N SER A 8 -7.85 9.98 28.13
CA SER A 8 -7.88 9.96 29.60
C SER A 8 -7.43 11.30 30.20
N ILE A 9 -6.34 11.89 29.69
CA ILE A 9 -5.82 13.20 30.10
C ILE A 9 -6.84 14.31 29.84
N VAL A 10 -7.44 14.34 28.64
CA VAL A 10 -8.48 15.31 28.27
C VAL A 10 -9.68 15.17 29.22
N LYS A 11 -10.13 13.93 29.46
CA LYS A 11 -11.25 13.63 30.34
C LYS A 11 -10.98 14.12 31.76
N GLU A 12 -9.81 13.81 32.34
CA GLU A 12 -9.42 14.26 33.67
C GLU A 12 -9.51 15.79 33.82
N LEU A 13 -8.92 16.53 32.87
CA LEU A 13 -8.89 18.00 32.89
C LEU A 13 -10.28 18.62 32.69
N LEU A 14 -11.09 18.08 31.78
CA LEU A 14 -12.46 18.54 31.58
C LEU A 14 -13.31 18.29 32.84
N PHE A 15 -13.20 17.11 33.46
CA PHE A 15 -13.91 16.79 34.70
C PHE A 15 -13.49 17.70 35.86
N ALA A 16 -12.18 17.97 36.01
CA ALA A 16 -11.69 18.90 37.02
C ALA A 16 -12.23 20.32 36.80
N TYR A 17 -12.30 20.76 35.54
CA TYR A 17 -12.82 22.06 35.19
C TYR A 17 -14.32 22.22 35.48
N VAL A 18 -15.15 21.23 35.13
CA VAL A 18 -16.60 21.31 35.39
C VAL A 18 -16.98 21.07 36.85
N LYS A 19 -16.11 20.43 37.64
CA LYS A 19 -16.32 20.16 39.08
C LYS A 19 -16.09 21.40 39.97
N SER A 20 -15.59 22.50 39.42
CA SER A 20 -15.43 23.76 40.15
C SER A 20 -16.79 24.26 40.69
N PRO A 21 -16.89 24.66 41.98
CA PRO A 21 -18.15 25.07 42.60
C PRO A 21 -18.83 26.29 41.97
N SER A 22 -18.02 27.21 41.43
CA SER A 22 -18.53 28.29 40.59
C SER A 22 -18.60 27.75 39.17
N LEU A 23 -19.75 27.85 38.48
CA LEU A 23 -19.88 27.52 37.06
C LEU A 23 -19.61 28.72 36.15
N ARG A 24 -19.26 29.89 36.72
CA ARG A 24 -19.06 31.14 35.97
C ARG A 24 -17.86 31.06 35.02
N HIS A 25 -16.82 30.34 35.42
CA HIS A 25 -15.61 30.16 34.62
C HIS A 25 -15.85 29.36 33.34
N ILE A 26 -16.88 28.49 33.29
CA ILE A 26 -17.21 27.68 32.10
C ILE A 26 -17.60 28.57 30.90
N ARG A 27 -18.13 29.76 31.16
CA ARG A 27 -18.51 30.73 30.13
C ARG A 27 -17.52 31.89 30.00
N ASP A 28 -16.44 31.88 30.80
CA ASP A 28 -15.41 32.91 30.76
C ASP A 28 -14.37 32.57 29.67
N PRO A 29 -14.22 33.42 28.63
CA PRO A 29 -13.28 33.16 27.54
C PRO A 29 -11.83 32.97 28.02
N TYR A 30 -11.41 33.70 29.05
CA TYR A 30 -10.04 33.59 29.57
C TYR A 30 -9.79 32.23 30.25
N SER A 31 -10.74 31.77 31.06
CA SER A 31 -10.70 30.46 31.70
C SER A 31 -10.73 29.31 30.70
N LEU A 32 -11.46 29.45 29.60
CA LEU A 32 -11.50 28.46 28.51
C LEU A 32 -10.15 28.39 27.76
N ILE A 33 -9.55 29.54 27.44
CA ILE A 33 -8.22 29.59 26.81
C ILE A 33 -7.18 28.95 27.72
N ARG A 34 -7.22 29.21 29.03
CA ARG A 34 -6.31 28.61 30.01
C ARG A 34 -6.48 27.08 30.11
N LEU A 35 -7.72 26.59 30.09
CA LEU A 35 -8.00 25.15 30.06
C LEU A 35 -7.47 24.50 28.79
N ALA A 36 -7.72 25.11 27.63
CA ALA A 36 -7.23 24.61 26.35
C ALA A 36 -5.69 24.55 26.32
N GLN A 37 -5.01 25.59 26.80
CA GLN A 37 -3.56 25.61 26.94
C GLN A 37 -3.04 24.51 27.87
N GLU A 38 -3.74 24.21 28.97
CA GLU A 38 -3.35 23.14 29.89
C GLU A 38 -3.61 21.75 29.32
N ILE A 39 -4.69 21.55 28.57
CA ILE A 39 -4.98 20.32 27.84
C ILE A 39 -3.88 20.05 26.82
N VAL A 40 -3.60 21.02 25.95
CA VAL A 40 -2.53 20.92 24.94
C VAL A 40 -1.19 20.65 25.62
N ARG A 41 -0.83 21.44 26.64
CA ARG A 41 0.39 21.23 27.42
C ARG A 41 0.49 19.84 28.02
N ARG A 42 -0.58 19.26 28.56
CA ARG A 42 -0.54 17.95 29.25
C ARG A 42 -0.58 16.79 28.28
N ILE A 43 -1.20 16.95 27.11
CA ILE A 43 -1.11 16.01 25.99
C ILE A 43 0.31 16.05 25.41
N ASP A 44 0.86 17.23 25.15
CA ASP A 44 2.21 17.42 24.59
C ASP A 44 3.30 17.00 25.60
N ARG A 45 3.05 17.17 26.90
CA ARG A 45 3.92 16.67 28.00
C ARG A 45 3.58 15.26 28.46
N GLY A 46 2.60 14.58 27.85
CA GLY A 46 2.18 13.23 28.23
C GLY A 46 3.31 12.23 27.96
N ASN A 47 4.20 12.05 28.94
CA ASN A 47 5.23 11.01 29.03
C ASN A 47 5.93 10.62 27.73
N SER A 48 6.28 11.59 26.89
CA SER A 48 7.21 11.30 25.81
C SER A 48 8.56 10.94 26.43
N ILE A 49 9.00 9.68 26.26
CA ILE A 49 10.36 9.25 26.60
C ILE A 49 11.40 10.14 25.88
N TRP A 50 10.98 10.85 24.84
CA TRP A 50 11.74 11.78 23.99
C TRP A 50 11.78 13.21 24.56
N ARG A 51 12.42 13.40 25.73
CA ARG A 51 12.46 14.71 26.44
C ARG A 51 13.17 15.85 25.71
N LYS A 52 13.97 15.56 24.68
CA LYS A 52 14.72 16.56 23.90
C LYS A 52 13.92 17.15 22.73
N TRP A 53 12.71 16.64 22.54
CA TRP A 53 11.87 16.91 21.38
C TRP A 53 10.66 17.72 21.83
N ASP A 54 10.52 18.90 21.22
CA ASP A 54 9.36 19.77 21.37
C ASP A 54 8.57 19.83 20.06
N GLY A 55 7.40 20.48 20.08
CA GLY A 55 6.53 20.51 18.91
C GLY A 55 7.18 21.06 17.64
N GLN A 56 8.05 22.08 17.73
CA GLN A 56 8.68 22.66 16.54
C GLN A 56 9.76 21.74 15.96
N ARG A 57 10.60 21.16 16.83
CA ARG A 57 11.64 20.19 16.42
C ARG A 57 11.02 18.92 15.85
N GLU A 58 9.90 18.48 16.40
CA GLU A 58 9.15 17.35 15.86
C GLU A 58 8.52 17.64 14.50
N VAL A 59 7.96 18.84 14.30
CA VAL A 59 7.39 19.24 12.99
C VAL A 59 8.44 19.17 11.89
N LEU A 60 9.67 19.66 12.15
CA LEU A 60 10.77 19.57 11.19
C LEU A 60 11.17 18.12 10.89
N LEU A 61 11.28 17.27 11.92
CA LEU A 61 11.58 15.86 11.72
C LEU A 61 10.51 15.15 10.90
N LYS A 62 9.25 15.42 11.22
CA LYS A 62 8.10 14.82 10.51
C LYS A 62 8.06 15.25 9.05
N SER A 63 8.42 16.49 8.74
CA SER A 63 8.50 16.93 7.35
C SER A 63 9.63 16.24 6.58
N ALA A 64 10.68 15.76 7.26
CA ALA A 64 11.75 14.98 6.65
C ALA A 64 11.43 13.49 6.48
N LEU A 65 10.29 12.99 6.99
CA LEU A 65 9.91 11.59 6.84
C LEU A 65 9.65 11.23 5.37
N GLY A 66 10.04 10.01 5.01
CA GLY A 66 9.87 9.51 3.64
C GLY A 66 10.83 10.10 2.61
N CYS A 67 11.76 10.98 3.00
CA CYS A 67 12.82 11.48 2.12
C CYS A 67 14.21 11.15 2.67
N TRP A 68 15.19 11.06 1.77
CA TRP A 68 16.58 10.82 2.16
C TRP A 68 17.29 12.15 2.39
N ILE A 69 17.64 12.41 3.65
CA ILE A 69 18.38 13.60 4.05
C ILE A 69 19.50 13.21 5.03
N PRO A 70 20.69 13.84 4.98
CA PRO A 70 21.75 13.56 5.95
C PRO A 70 21.31 13.85 7.39
N VAL A 71 21.48 12.87 8.27
CA VAL A 71 21.09 12.98 9.70
C VAL A 71 21.88 14.08 10.39
N GLU A 72 23.12 14.29 9.99
CA GLU A 72 24.01 15.33 10.49
C GLU A 72 23.45 16.72 10.18
N ALA A 73 22.87 16.91 8.99
CA ALA A 73 22.27 18.19 8.60
C ALA A 73 21.03 18.51 9.44
N LEU A 74 20.17 17.51 9.67
CA LEU A 74 19.03 17.64 10.57
C LEU A 74 19.49 17.94 12.00
N ARG A 75 20.49 17.22 12.51
CA ARG A 75 21.06 17.45 13.84
C ARG A 75 21.54 18.89 13.99
N ASP A 76 22.34 19.37 13.05
CA ASP A 76 22.95 20.70 13.11
C ASP A 76 21.87 21.78 13.15
N PHE A 77 20.87 21.67 12.26
CA PHE A 77 19.74 22.61 12.23
C PHE A 77 18.89 22.54 13.51
N ILE A 78 18.58 21.34 14.02
CA ILE A 78 17.79 21.20 15.27
C ILE A 78 18.53 21.81 16.46
N ASN A 79 19.86 21.74 16.48
CA ASN A 79 20.68 22.31 17.56
C ASN A 79 20.77 23.84 17.51
N GLU A 80 20.44 24.47 16.38
CA GLU A 80 20.24 25.92 16.27
C GLU A 80 18.88 26.36 16.83
N MET A 81 17.90 25.45 16.86
CA MET A 81 16.58 25.72 17.45
C MET A 81 16.65 25.71 18.99
N PRO A 82 15.79 26.47 19.69
CA PRO A 82 15.71 26.43 21.14
C PRO A 82 15.49 25.01 21.68
N GLY A 83 16.19 24.64 22.76
CA GLY A 83 16.02 23.36 23.45
C GLY A 83 17.32 22.62 23.74
N PRO A 84 17.25 21.40 24.32
CA PRO A 84 18.43 20.60 24.65
C PRO A 84 19.23 20.19 23.40
N GLN A 85 20.55 20.07 23.51
CA GLN A 85 21.36 19.57 22.41
C GLN A 85 21.01 18.11 22.08
N VAL A 86 20.89 17.81 20.79
CA VAL A 86 20.63 16.48 20.24
C VAL A 86 21.87 15.95 19.52
N THR A 87 22.08 14.64 19.64
CA THR A 87 23.10 13.88 18.92
C THR A 87 22.53 13.32 17.61
N ALA A 88 23.40 12.89 16.69
CA ALA A 88 22.95 12.20 15.48
C ALA A 88 22.14 10.92 15.81
N THR A 89 22.51 10.23 16.89
CA THR A 89 21.75 9.07 17.39
C THR A 89 20.36 9.45 17.86
N ASP A 90 20.21 10.57 18.60
CA ASP A 90 18.89 11.04 19.02
C ASP A 90 17.99 11.30 17.80
N VAL A 91 18.52 11.97 16.77
CA VAL A 91 17.81 12.29 15.52
C VAL A 91 17.41 11.03 14.76
N SER A 92 18.36 10.12 14.52
CA SER A 92 18.11 8.88 13.78
C SER A 92 17.09 7.98 14.48
N GLN A 93 17.17 7.85 15.80
CA GLN A 93 16.22 7.04 16.55
C GLN A 93 14.84 7.70 16.63
N ARG A 94 14.78 9.04 16.66
CA ARG A 94 13.48 9.74 16.63
C ARG A 94 12.79 9.62 15.28
N LEU A 95 13.54 9.72 14.17
CA LEU A 95 13.01 9.45 12.83
C LEU A 95 12.41 8.04 12.74
N LYS A 96 13.16 7.03 13.15
CA LYS A 96 12.67 5.62 13.18
C LYS A 96 11.41 5.46 14.03
N ALA A 97 11.37 6.10 15.20
CA ALA A 97 10.18 6.05 16.05
C ALA A 97 8.94 6.64 15.35
N PHE A 98 9.09 7.70 14.56
CA PHE A 98 7.98 8.25 13.78
C PHE A 98 7.55 7.34 12.62
N GLU A 99 8.52 6.72 11.93
CA GLU A 99 8.24 5.73 10.88
C GLU A 99 7.41 4.55 11.43
N ASP A 100 7.75 4.09 12.64
CA ASP A 100 7.05 2.99 13.32
C ASP A 100 5.66 3.39 13.85
N GLU A 101 5.44 4.66 14.23
CA GLU A 101 4.19 5.16 14.83
C GLU A 101 3.13 5.58 13.81
N GLU A 102 3.51 6.21 12.69
CA GLU A 102 2.58 6.97 11.84
C GLU A 102 2.22 6.28 10.49
N TYR A 103 2.48 4.97 10.35
CA TYR A 103 2.26 4.22 9.09
C TYR A 103 2.92 4.87 7.86
N PHE A 104 4.01 5.62 8.06
CA PHE A 104 4.77 6.12 6.92
C PHE A 104 5.46 4.96 6.22
N SER A 105 5.51 5.02 4.89
CA SER A 105 6.39 4.14 4.13
C SER A 105 7.84 4.57 4.41
N TYR A 106 8.69 3.62 4.75
CA TYR A 106 10.14 3.85 4.74
C TYR A 106 10.56 4.39 3.37
N PRO A 107 11.49 5.36 3.32
CA PRO A 107 11.98 5.89 2.06
C PRO A 107 12.63 4.77 1.25
N LYS A 108 12.25 4.63 -0.02
CA LYS A 108 12.83 3.62 -0.92
C LYS A 108 14.32 3.87 -1.12
N GLU A 109 15.16 2.87 -0.86
CA GLU A 109 16.62 2.96 -1.03
C GLU A 109 17.04 3.40 -2.45
N GLU A 110 16.28 3.00 -3.47
CA GLU A 110 16.52 3.36 -4.87
C GLU A 110 16.50 4.88 -5.11
N LEU A 111 15.79 5.64 -4.26
CA LEU A 111 15.65 7.10 -4.38
C LEU A 111 16.74 7.87 -3.62
N ARG A 112 17.55 7.17 -2.81
CA ARG A 112 18.60 7.79 -1.99
C ARG A 112 19.60 8.60 -2.80
N PRO A 113 20.15 8.12 -3.94
CA PRO A 113 21.12 8.88 -4.71
C PRO A 113 20.55 10.21 -5.25
N GLY A 114 19.31 10.19 -5.75
CA GLY A 114 18.64 11.37 -6.29
C GLY A 114 18.37 12.43 -5.22
N CYS A 115 17.91 12.00 -4.04
CA CYS A 115 17.70 12.87 -2.90
C CYS A 115 19.00 13.50 -2.40
N LEU A 116 20.08 12.70 -2.24
CA LEU A 116 21.36 13.23 -1.77
C LEU A 116 21.97 14.22 -2.75
N ALA A 117 21.88 13.95 -4.06
CA ALA A 117 22.35 14.89 -5.08
C ALA A 117 21.56 16.21 -5.07
N LEU A 118 20.24 16.15 -4.89
CA LEU A 118 19.39 17.34 -4.77
C LEU A 118 19.73 18.12 -3.49
N TYR A 119 19.91 17.43 -2.36
CA TYR A 119 20.33 18.04 -1.11
C TYR A 119 21.67 18.77 -1.24
N GLU A 120 22.69 18.12 -1.83
CA GLU A 120 24.02 18.72 -2.00
C GLU A 120 23.99 19.97 -2.88
N LYS A 121 23.22 19.91 -3.98
CA LYS A 121 23.00 21.04 -4.88
C LYS A 121 22.37 22.23 -4.13
N GLU A 122 21.25 22.02 -3.47
CA GLU A 122 20.51 23.09 -2.80
C GLU A 122 21.26 23.65 -1.58
N ARG A 123 22.00 22.80 -0.87
CA ARG A 123 22.88 23.23 0.21
C ARG A 123 23.98 24.17 -0.30
N ALA A 124 24.57 23.86 -1.46
CA ALA A 124 25.59 24.71 -2.07
C ALA A 124 25.04 26.07 -2.53
N GLU A 125 23.76 26.11 -2.92
CA GLU A 125 23.04 27.34 -3.27
C GLU A 125 22.63 28.17 -2.03
N GLY A 126 22.79 27.62 -0.82
CA GLY A 126 22.45 28.29 0.43
C GLY A 126 20.97 28.23 0.78
N THR A 127 20.22 27.31 0.16
CA THR A 127 18.78 27.10 0.43
C THR A 127 18.58 26.61 1.88
N GLU A 128 17.55 27.12 2.56
CA GLU A 128 17.24 26.72 3.93
C GLU A 128 16.79 25.26 4.02
N LEU A 129 17.20 24.56 5.08
CA LEU A 129 16.91 23.12 5.26
C LEU A 129 15.41 22.76 5.15
N PRO A 130 14.45 23.52 5.72
CA PRO A 130 13.03 23.22 5.55
C PRO A 130 12.56 23.30 4.10
N ALA A 131 13.12 24.21 3.30
CA ALA A 131 12.82 24.32 1.88
C ALA A 131 13.44 23.15 1.09
N ILE A 132 14.66 22.74 1.42
CA ILE A 132 15.29 21.54 0.85
C ILE A 132 14.44 20.30 1.14
N ILE A 133 13.97 20.13 2.37
CA ILE A 133 13.08 19.01 2.75
C ILE A 133 11.82 18.99 1.88
N GLY A 134 11.20 20.16 1.64
CA GLY A 134 10.06 20.28 0.73
C GLY A 134 10.39 19.79 -0.69
N LEU A 135 11.52 20.23 -1.26
CA LEU A 135 11.97 19.82 -2.58
C LEU A 135 12.28 18.31 -2.66
N LEU A 136 12.86 17.73 -1.61
CA LEU A 136 13.14 16.30 -1.53
C LEU A 136 11.85 15.48 -1.53
N ARG A 137 10.81 15.93 -0.82
CA ARG A 137 9.50 15.28 -0.83
C ARG A 137 8.86 15.32 -2.22
N ASP A 138 8.85 16.48 -2.87
CA ASP A 138 8.34 16.62 -4.24
C ASP A 138 9.12 15.77 -5.25
N HIS A 139 10.42 15.56 -5.01
CA HIS A 139 11.24 14.65 -5.81
C HIS A 139 10.84 13.19 -5.58
N VAL A 140 10.74 12.75 -4.32
CA VAL A 140 10.32 11.39 -3.97
C VAL A 140 8.95 11.07 -4.55
N GLU A 141 7.95 11.92 -4.33
CA GLU A 141 6.58 11.69 -4.83
C GLU A 141 6.55 11.50 -6.37
N ARG A 142 7.31 12.30 -7.12
CA ARG A 142 7.41 12.18 -8.58
C ARG A 142 8.11 10.89 -9.03
N GLU A 143 9.21 10.53 -8.37
CA GLU A 143 9.97 9.33 -8.74
C GLU A 143 9.21 8.06 -8.37
N GLU A 144 8.49 8.05 -7.26
CA GLU A 144 7.61 6.94 -6.88
C GLU A 144 6.48 6.74 -7.87
N GLU A 145 5.86 7.82 -8.35
CA GLU A 145 4.85 7.75 -9.39
C GLU A 145 5.43 7.15 -10.68
N ARG A 146 6.62 7.60 -11.10
CA ARG A 146 7.30 7.05 -12.27
C ARG A 146 7.55 5.55 -12.14
N LEU A 147 8.07 5.11 -10.99
CA LEU A 147 8.31 3.69 -10.72
C LEU A 147 7.02 2.87 -10.72
N ARG A 148 5.93 3.43 -10.16
CA ARG A 148 4.62 2.76 -10.15
C ARG A 148 4.10 2.54 -11.56
N VAL A 149 4.15 3.58 -12.41
CA VAL A 149 3.71 3.49 -13.81
C VAL A 149 4.56 2.47 -14.58
N GLU A 150 5.89 2.51 -14.41
CA GLU A 150 6.79 1.56 -15.07
C GLU A 150 6.51 0.10 -14.65
N GLN A 151 6.29 -0.13 -13.36
CA GLN A 151 5.93 -1.46 -12.84
C GLN A 151 4.58 -1.93 -13.37
N GLU A 152 3.58 -1.03 -13.44
CA GLU A 152 2.26 -1.37 -13.96
C GLU A 152 2.33 -1.73 -15.45
N GLU A 153 3.09 -0.99 -16.25
CA GLU A 153 3.33 -1.30 -17.66
C GLU A 153 4.04 -2.63 -17.85
N ARG A 154 5.12 -2.89 -17.09
CA ARG A 154 5.82 -4.17 -17.12
C ARG A 154 4.89 -5.32 -16.77
N TYR A 155 4.08 -5.16 -15.72
CA TYR A 155 3.11 -6.17 -15.29
C TYR A 155 2.01 -6.39 -16.34
N LYS A 156 1.53 -5.33 -17.00
CA LYS A 156 0.59 -5.44 -18.13
C LYS A 156 1.22 -6.24 -19.27
N ARG A 157 2.43 -5.87 -19.72
CA ARG A 157 3.14 -6.57 -20.81
C ARG A 157 3.35 -8.05 -20.49
N LEU A 158 3.88 -8.36 -19.30
CA LEU A 158 4.07 -9.74 -18.85
C LEU A 158 2.76 -10.53 -18.82
N ARG A 159 1.66 -9.94 -18.34
CA ARG A 159 0.34 -10.61 -18.37
C ARG A 159 -0.16 -10.87 -19.79
N GLU A 160 0.09 -9.94 -20.71
CA GLU A 160 -0.30 -10.10 -22.11
C GLU A 160 0.54 -11.15 -22.82
N GLU A 161 1.85 -11.18 -22.59
CA GLU A 161 2.77 -12.21 -23.07
C GLU A 161 2.38 -13.59 -22.55
N ASP A 162 2.10 -13.71 -21.24
CA ASP A 162 1.62 -14.94 -20.63
C ASP A 162 0.28 -15.41 -21.23
N ARG A 163 -0.64 -14.47 -21.50
CA ARG A 163 -1.91 -14.77 -22.16
C ARG A 163 -1.66 -15.30 -23.57
N MET A 164 -0.88 -14.59 -24.39
CA MET A 164 -0.55 -14.98 -25.76
C MET A 164 0.14 -16.35 -25.78
N ALA A 165 1.09 -16.61 -24.87
CA ALA A 165 1.78 -17.89 -24.79
C ALA A 165 0.83 -19.06 -24.45
N ARG A 166 -0.15 -18.83 -23.57
CA ARG A 166 -1.18 -19.84 -23.26
C ARG A 166 -2.12 -20.08 -24.43
N GLU A 167 -2.57 -19.02 -25.11
CA GLU A 167 -3.40 -19.14 -26.32
C GLU A 167 -2.65 -19.90 -27.43
N GLN A 168 -1.39 -19.55 -27.69
CA GLN A 168 -0.55 -20.25 -28.67
C GLN A 168 -0.36 -21.72 -28.32
N ARG A 169 -0.18 -22.06 -27.03
CA ARG A 169 -0.09 -23.46 -26.58
C ARG A 169 -1.38 -24.24 -26.84
N LEU A 170 -2.53 -23.62 -26.63
CA LEU A 170 -3.82 -24.22 -26.93
C LEU A 170 -4.00 -24.45 -28.44
N LEU A 171 -3.66 -23.44 -29.25
CA LEU A 171 -3.79 -23.48 -30.71
C LEU A 171 -2.83 -24.46 -31.37
N SER A 172 -1.62 -24.64 -30.82
CA SER A 172 -0.66 -25.64 -31.30
C SER A 172 -1.05 -27.08 -30.99
N GLY A 173 -2.10 -27.28 -30.19
CA GLY A 173 -2.61 -28.61 -29.82
C GLY A 173 -1.88 -29.27 -28.67
N ALA A 174 -0.97 -28.55 -27.99
CA ALA A 174 -0.32 -29.03 -26.79
C ALA A 174 -1.29 -29.06 -25.59
N ASP A 175 -1.06 -29.97 -24.65
CA ASP A 175 -1.83 -30.02 -23.42
C ASP A 175 -1.65 -28.73 -22.60
N CYS A 176 -2.76 -28.19 -22.12
CA CYS A 176 -2.78 -26.90 -21.44
C CYS A 176 -3.94 -26.81 -20.43
N ARG A 177 -3.73 -26.02 -19.38
CA ARG A 177 -4.79 -25.68 -18.42
C ARG A 177 -5.85 -24.79 -19.07
N TRP A 178 -6.93 -24.52 -18.33
CA TRP A 178 -7.99 -23.59 -18.73
C TRP A 178 -7.43 -22.25 -19.20
N THR A 179 -7.57 -22.00 -20.48
CA THR A 179 -7.06 -20.85 -21.22
C THR A 179 -8.25 -20.16 -21.88
N PRO A 180 -8.47 -18.87 -21.62
CA PRO A 180 -9.46 -18.10 -22.35
C PRO A 180 -8.89 -17.73 -23.71
N LEU A 181 -9.75 -17.61 -24.72
CA LEU A 181 -9.35 -17.05 -26.01
C LEU A 181 -9.85 -15.62 -26.12
N THR A 182 -9.01 -14.79 -26.74
CA THR A 182 -9.36 -13.42 -27.10
C THR A 182 -10.69 -13.38 -27.86
N LYS A 183 -11.64 -12.59 -27.36
CA LYS A 183 -13.02 -12.38 -27.86
C LYS A 183 -14.00 -13.54 -27.65
N SER A 184 -13.60 -14.63 -27.00
CA SER A 184 -14.52 -15.72 -26.65
C SER A 184 -14.93 -15.66 -25.17
N PRO A 185 -16.22 -15.82 -24.83
CA PRO A 185 -16.65 -15.98 -23.44
C PRO A 185 -16.30 -17.38 -22.88
N HIS A 186 -15.78 -18.28 -23.74
CA HIS A 186 -15.47 -19.65 -23.42
C HIS A 186 -14.05 -19.83 -22.89
N TRP A 187 -13.88 -20.87 -22.06
CA TRP A 187 -12.56 -21.33 -21.61
C TRP A 187 -12.25 -22.68 -22.22
N PHE A 188 -11.03 -22.88 -22.66
CA PHE A 188 -10.61 -24.11 -23.30
C PHE A 188 -9.48 -24.76 -22.51
N CYS A 189 -9.44 -26.08 -22.47
CA CYS A 189 -8.25 -26.80 -22.01
C CYS A 189 -7.99 -28.01 -22.90
N ARG A 190 -6.74 -28.48 -22.87
CA ARG A 190 -6.33 -29.71 -23.52
C ARG A 190 -5.69 -30.64 -22.52
N ALA A 191 -6.15 -31.88 -22.52
CA ALA A 191 -5.60 -32.92 -21.66
C ALA A 191 -5.60 -34.24 -22.44
N ASN A 192 -4.47 -34.93 -22.43
CA ASN A 192 -4.25 -36.17 -23.16
C ASN A 192 -4.61 -36.04 -24.65
N GLY A 193 -4.26 -34.91 -25.27
CA GLY A 193 -4.55 -34.62 -26.68
C GLY A 193 -6.00 -34.29 -27.01
N ARG A 194 -6.93 -34.34 -26.05
CA ARG A 194 -8.36 -34.01 -26.22
C ARG A 194 -8.64 -32.57 -25.83
N THR A 195 -9.58 -31.92 -26.53
CA THR A 195 -9.96 -30.52 -26.27
C THR A 195 -11.30 -30.43 -25.55
N TYR A 196 -11.36 -29.59 -24.53
CA TYR A 196 -12.56 -29.35 -23.73
C TYR A 196 -12.88 -27.86 -23.70
N ARG A 197 -14.17 -27.53 -23.71
CA ARG A 197 -14.69 -26.15 -23.69
C ARG A 197 -15.63 -25.96 -22.51
N LEU A 198 -15.42 -24.91 -21.73
CA LEU A 198 -16.37 -24.42 -20.73
C LEU A 198 -17.09 -23.19 -21.26
N SER A 199 -18.41 -23.29 -21.32
CA SER A 199 -19.30 -22.21 -21.75
C SER A 199 -20.09 -21.66 -20.57
N PRO A 200 -20.10 -20.33 -20.34
CA PRO A 200 -20.90 -19.76 -19.27
C PRO A 200 -22.39 -19.89 -19.58
N THR A 201 -23.20 -20.11 -18.56
CA THR A 201 -24.66 -20.19 -18.64
C THR A 201 -25.31 -19.00 -17.92
N LYS A 202 -26.58 -18.72 -18.22
CA LYS A 202 -27.35 -17.64 -17.57
C LYS A 202 -27.42 -17.77 -16.05
N ASP A 203 -27.33 -18.99 -15.52
CA ASP A 203 -27.39 -19.28 -14.08
C ASP A 203 -26.04 -19.12 -13.35
N LYS A 204 -25.05 -18.46 -13.99
CA LYS A 204 -23.66 -18.35 -13.48
C LYS A 204 -22.94 -19.69 -13.27
N MET A 205 -23.40 -20.73 -13.95
CA MET A 205 -22.78 -22.06 -14.01
C MET A 205 -22.05 -22.25 -15.34
N TRP A 206 -21.27 -23.32 -15.48
CA TRP A 206 -20.48 -23.62 -16.68
C TRP A 206 -20.90 -24.96 -17.29
N ASN A 207 -21.23 -24.96 -18.59
CA ASN A 207 -21.41 -26.20 -19.36
C ASN A 207 -20.05 -26.64 -19.91
N LEU A 208 -19.67 -27.89 -19.63
CA LEU A 208 -18.46 -28.52 -20.15
C LEU A 208 -18.80 -29.34 -21.39
N TYR A 209 -18.11 -29.06 -22.49
CA TYR A 209 -18.22 -29.78 -23.74
C TYR A 209 -16.89 -30.45 -24.11
N ARG A 210 -16.98 -31.61 -24.74
CA ARG A 210 -15.87 -32.19 -25.52
C ARG A 210 -15.98 -31.68 -26.94
N VAL A 211 -14.92 -31.02 -27.42
CA VAL A 211 -14.89 -30.36 -28.73
C VAL A 211 -13.73 -30.90 -29.56
N SER A 212 -13.91 -30.92 -30.88
CA SER A 212 -12.88 -31.35 -31.84
C SER A 212 -11.93 -30.21 -32.20
N SER A 213 -12.41 -28.98 -32.13
CA SER A 213 -11.64 -27.78 -32.44
C SER A 213 -11.99 -26.65 -31.47
N VAL A 214 -11.24 -25.56 -31.58
CA VAL A 214 -11.40 -24.38 -30.73
C VAL A 214 -12.53 -23.45 -31.21
N SER A 215 -13.49 -23.98 -31.97
CA SER A 215 -14.62 -23.24 -32.53
C SER A 215 -15.77 -23.06 -31.51
N GLU A 216 -16.45 -21.92 -31.61
CA GLU A 216 -17.65 -21.62 -30.81
C GLU A 216 -18.88 -22.42 -31.27
N GLU A 217 -18.87 -22.91 -32.52
CA GLU A 217 -19.98 -23.67 -33.11
C GLU A 217 -19.90 -25.18 -32.83
N ASP A 218 -18.77 -25.66 -32.26
CA ASP A 218 -18.56 -27.07 -31.96
C ASP A 218 -19.22 -27.44 -30.61
N GLU A 219 -20.47 -27.88 -30.66
CA GLU A 219 -21.24 -28.33 -29.49
C GLU A 219 -21.37 -29.86 -29.38
N ARG A 220 -20.44 -30.61 -29.97
CA ARG A 220 -20.58 -32.07 -30.19
C ARG A 220 -21.12 -32.86 -29.00
N ALA A 221 -20.47 -32.77 -27.82
CA ALA A 221 -20.87 -33.58 -26.66
C ALA A 221 -20.82 -32.78 -25.35
N LEU A 222 -22.00 -32.50 -24.80
CA LEU A 222 -22.15 -31.94 -23.45
C LEU A 222 -21.80 -33.04 -22.42
N ILE A 223 -20.75 -32.79 -21.64
CA ILE A 223 -20.34 -33.67 -20.54
C ILE A 223 -21.19 -33.40 -19.29
N GLY A 224 -21.44 -32.13 -18.98
CA GLY A 224 -22.21 -31.75 -17.80
C GLY A 224 -22.14 -30.28 -17.44
N LYS A 225 -22.82 -29.90 -16.37
CA LYS A 225 -22.90 -28.52 -15.84
C LYS A 225 -22.20 -28.44 -14.49
N TYR A 226 -21.32 -27.46 -14.32
CA TYR A 226 -20.42 -27.32 -13.17
C TYR A 226 -20.46 -25.91 -12.57
N ARG A 227 -20.14 -25.80 -11.27
CA ARG A 227 -20.15 -24.52 -10.57
C ARG A 227 -18.93 -23.67 -10.90
N GLY A 228 -17.79 -24.29 -11.20
CA GLY A 228 -16.59 -23.58 -11.60
C GLY A 228 -15.55 -24.46 -12.28
N ARG A 229 -14.46 -23.81 -12.71
CA ARG A 229 -13.33 -24.47 -13.40
C ARG A 229 -12.69 -25.59 -12.59
N GLY A 230 -12.65 -25.47 -11.26
CA GLY A 230 -12.10 -26.51 -10.38
C GLY A 230 -12.86 -27.84 -10.48
N ASP A 231 -14.19 -27.80 -10.49
CA ASP A 231 -15.03 -28.99 -10.62
C ASP A 231 -14.87 -29.62 -12.01
N ALA A 232 -14.89 -28.80 -13.05
CA ALA A 232 -14.64 -29.24 -14.42
C ALA A 232 -13.24 -29.87 -14.60
N THR A 233 -12.22 -29.34 -13.91
CA THR A 233 -10.84 -29.88 -13.96
C THR A 233 -10.78 -31.31 -13.43
N LYS A 234 -11.51 -31.61 -12.34
CA LYS A 234 -11.57 -32.97 -11.78
C LYS A 234 -12.17 -33.95 -12.78
N VAL A 235 -13.25 -33.56 -13.45
CA VAL A 235 -13.89 -34.39 -14.47
C VAL A 235 -12.98 -34.60 -15.68
N VAL A 236 -12.35 -33.53 -16.19
CA VAL A 236 -11.39 -33.63 -17.30
C VAL A 236 -10.22 -34.57 -16.94
N SER A 237 -9.71 -34.52 -15.70
CA SER A 237 -8.60 -35.38 -15.28
C SER A 237 -8.91 -36.87 -15.29
N GLN A 238 -10.18 -37.26 -15.21
CA GLN A 238 -10.64 -38.64 -15.34
C GLN A 238 -10.99 -38.96 -16.80
N MET A 239 -11.87 -38.15 -17.40
CA MET A 239 -12.38 -38.37 -18.76
C MET A 239 -11.32 -38.26 -19.85
N ALA A 240 -10.21 -37.56 -19.63
CA ALA A 240 -9.13 -37.46 -20.62
C ALA A 240 -8.44 -38.81 -20.87
N TYR A 241 -8.47 -39.72 -19.90
CA TYR A 241 -7.77 -41.01 -19.96
C TYR A 241 -8.71 -42.21 -20.15
N GLU A 242 -10.01 -42.02 -19.98
CA GLU A 242 -11.01 -43.07 -20.23
C GLU A 242 -11.29 -43.23 -21.75
N PRO A 243 -11.73 -44.43 -22.18
CA PRO A 243 -12.21 -44.65 -23.55
C PRO A 243 -13.33 -43.64 -23.87
N GLU A 244 -13.35 -43.10 -25.09
CA GLU A 244 -14.42 -42.16 -25.44
C GLU A 244 -15.78 -42.88 -25.33
N PRO A 245 -16.76 -42.27 -24.63
CA PRO A 245 -18.13 -42.79 -24.67
C PRO A 245 -18.58 -42.85 -26.13
N ARG A 246 -19.43 -43.82 -26.48
CA ARG A 246 -20.13 -43.79 -27.77
C ARG A 246 -21.29 -42.79 -27.65
N TRP A 247 -21.03 -41.53 -27.96
CA TRP A 247 -22.05 -40.48 -28.12
C TRP A 247 -22.68 -40.55 -29.51
#